data_AF-A0A2E9QJ54-F1
#
_entry.id   AF-A0A2E9QJ54-F1
#
_cell.length_a   1.000
_cell.length_b   1.000
_cell.length_c   1.000
_cell.angle_alpha   90.00
_cell.angle_beta   90.00
_cell.angle_gamma   90.00
#
_symmetry.space_group_name_H-M   'P 1'
#
loop_
_entity.id
_entity.type
_entity.pdbx_description
1 polymer ?
#
loop_
_entity_poly.entity_id
_entity_poly.type
_entity_poly.pdbx_seq_one_letter_code
_entity_poly.pdbx_strand_id
1 'polypeptide(L)'
;MNIYTVKWGSKYSAKHVNKIYESCLESISSDFTFYCLTENAKGLDESIEVLPFPKDNKLEKWWNKMYLFDDNVVRQTGENLFLDLDVIIQKNIDDIVNFDPEDCLC
;
A
#
# COMPACT_ATOMS: atom_id res chain seq x y z
N MET A 1 0.29 7.81 9.65
CA MET A 1 1.08 6.68 9.09
C MET A 1 0.93 6.62 7.57
N ASN A 2 1.79 5.87 6.89
CA ASN A 2 1.67 5.58 5.47
C ASN A 2 1.25 4.11 5.28
N ILE A 3 0.24 3.86 4.45
CA ILE A 3 -0.22 2.50 4.12
C ILE A 3 0.07 2.25 2.64
N TYR A 4 0.69 1.13 2.31
CA TYR A 4 1.09 0.78 0.96
C TYR A 4 0.42 -0.49 0.47
N THR A 5 0.10 -0.49 -0.81
CA THR A 5 -0.18 -1.71 -1.57
C THR A 5 0.48 -1.68 -2.93
N VAL A 6 0.57 -2.84 -3.59
CA VAL A 6 1.21 -2.99 -4.90
C VAL A 6 0.24 -3.66 -5.86
N LYS A 7 -0.09 -2.97 -6.95
CA LYS A 7 -0.92 -3.50 -8.04
C LYS A 7 -0.09 -3.52 -9.32
N TRP A 8 0.11 -4.70 -9.88
CA TRP A 8 0.82 -4.87 -11.16
C TRP A 8 0.00 -5.70 -12.15
N GLY A 9 -0.06 -5.24 -13.39
CA GLY A 9 -0.75 -5.86 -14.50
C GLY A 9 -2.28 -5.90 -14.32
N SER A 10 -2.89 -6.95 -14.86
CA SER A 10 -4.34 -7.12 -14.91
C SER A 10 -4.88 -8.21 -13.98
N LYS A 11 -4.01 -8.94 -13.25
CA LYS A 11 -4.43 -9.99 -12.31
C LYS A 11 -5.37 -9.43 -11.24
N TYR A 12 -4.99 -8.29 -10.66
CA TYR A 12 -5.82 -7.53 -9.73
C TYR A 12 -6.26 -6.23 -10.38
N SER A 13 -7.57 -5.97 -10.34
CA SER A 13 -8.16 -4.71 -10.82
C SER A 13 -8.11 -3.61 -9.75
N ALA A 14 -8.40 -2.37 -10.17
CA ALA A 14 -8.57 -1.23 -9.27
C ALA A 14 -9.60 -1.50 -8.14
N LYS A 15 -10.60 -2.35 -8.38
CA LYS A 15 -11.59 -2.73 -7.36
C LYS A 15 -10.96 -3.39 -6.13
N HIS A 16 -9.89 -4.17 -6.30
CA HIS A 16 -9.22 -4.80 -5.16
C HIS A 16 -8.50 -3.75 -4.31
N VAL A 17 -7.83 -2.80 -4.97
CA VAL A 17 -7.15 -1.67 -4.31
C VAL A 17 -8.16 -0.81 -3.55
N ASN A 18 -9.26 -0.42 -4.20
CA ASN A 18 -10.31 0.37 -3.56
C ASN A 18 -10.93 -0.40 -2.38
N LYS A 19 -11.09 -1.72 -2.50
CA LYS A 19 -11.67 -2.53 -1.43
C LYS A 19 -10.79 -2.55 -0.18
N ILE A 20 -9.47 -2.74 -0.33
CA ILE A 20 -8.58 -2.71 0.82
C ILE A 20 -8.47 -1.31 1.42
N TYR A 21 -8.53 -0.26 0.59
CA TYR A 21 -8.60 1.14 1.05
C TYR A 21 -9.87 1.39 1.89
N GLU A 22 -11.04 1.00 1.40
CA GLU A 22 -12.31 1.06 2.16
C GLU A 22 -12.20 0.30 3.50
N SER A 23 -11.64 -0.91 3.48
CA SER A 23 -11.44 -1.68 4.70
C SER A 23 -10.50 -1.01 5.71
N CYS A 24 -9.49 -0.25 5.24
CA CYS A 24 -8.64 0.56 6.11
C CYS A 24 -9.43 1.72 6.74
N LEU A 25 -10.26 2.43 5.95
CA LEU A 25 -11.12 3.50 6.46
C LEU A 25 -12.11 3.00 7.54
N GLU A 26 -12.61 1.77 7.40
CA GLU A 26 -13.54 1.16 8.36
C GLU A 26 -12.84 0.63 9.63
N SER A 27 -11.54 0.34 9.57
CA SER A 27 -10.83 -0.44 10.59
C SER A 27 -9.67 0.27 11.27
N ILE A 28 -9.35 1.51 10.88
CA ILE A 28 -8.27 2.31 11.44
C ILE A 28 -8.87 3.64 11.93
N SER A 29 -8.67 3.96 13.21
CA SER A 29 -9.26 5.17 13.81
C SER A 29 -8.44 6.43 13.58
N SER A 30 -7.13 6.29 13.34
CA SER A 30 -6.20 7.40 13.12
C SER A 30 -6.10 7.81 11.65
N ASP A 31 -5.70 9.05 11.39
CA ASP A 31 -5.44 9.53 10.03
C ASP A 31 -4.27 8.76 9.37
N PHE A 32 -4.45 8.39 8.11
CA PHE A 32 -3.44 7.73 7.28
C PHE A 32 -3.47 8.26 5.85
N THR A 33 -2.36 8.06 5.13
CA THR A 33 -2.32 8.24 3.68
C THR A 33 -2.13 6.87 3.02
N PHE A 34 -2.97 6.57 2.04
CA PHE A 34 -2.97 5.28 1.36
C PHE A 34 -2.32 5.40 -0.02
N TYR A 35 -1.26 4.64 -0.24
CA TYR A 35 -0.45 4.64 -1.44
C TYR A 35 -0.61 3.33 -2.22
N CYS A 36 -0.77 3.44 -3.54
CA CYS A 36 -0.76 2.30 -4.45
C CYS A 36 0.39 2.41 -5.43
N LEU A 37 1.34 1.47 -5.36
CA LEU A 37 2.38 1.32 -6.36
C LEU A 37 1.79 0.59 -7.58
N THR A 38 1.72 1.27 -8.73
CA THR A 38 1.06 0.71 -9.94
C THR A 38 1.51 1.40 -11.23
N GLU A 39 1.55 0.67 -12.34
CA GLU A 39 1.68 1.25 -13.68
C GLU A 39 0.36 1.79 -14.25
N ASN A 40 -0.77 1.47 -13.59
CA ASN A 40 -2.10 1.83 -14.06
C ASN A 40 -3.02 2.23 -12.91
N ALA A 41 -3.33 3.53 -12.84
CA ALA A 41 -4.19 4.16 -11.84
C ALA A 41 -5.68 4.19 -12.21
N LYS A 42 -6.05 3.72 -13.42
CA LYS A 42 -7.43 3.87 -13.90
C LYS A 42 -8.43 3.16 -12.99
N GLY A 43 -9.39 3.93 -12.47
CA GLY A 43 -10.48 3.46 -11.63
C GLY A 43 -10.12 3.30 -10.16
N LEU A 44 -8.93 3.75 -9.73
CA LEU A 44 -8.64 3.92 -8.32
C LEU A 44 -9.48 5.06 -7.73
N ASP A 45 -9.80 4.96 -6.45
CA ASP A 45 -10.39 6.08 -5.69
C ASP A 45 -9.46 7.30 -5.75
N GLU A 46 -10.04 8.51 -5.85
CA GLU A 46 -9.28 9.76 -5.97
C GLU A 46 -8.45 10.08 -4.73
N SER A 47 -8.81 9.49 -3.58
CA SER A 47 -8.09 9.65 -2.31
C SER A 47 -6.86 8.73 -2.20
N ILE A 48 -6.67 7.81 -3.16
CA ILE A 48 -5.52 6.90 -3.18
C ILE A 48 -4.37 7.59 -3.91
N GLU A 49 -3.25 7.77 -3.21
CA GLU A 49 -2.03 8.33 -3.77
C GLU A 49 -1.32 7.31 -4.66
N VAL A 50 -1.07 7.68 -5.91
CA VAL A 50 -0.46 6.78 -6.89
C VAL A 50 1.05 6.97 -6.90
N LEU A 51 1.77 5.88 -6.63
CA LEU A 51 3.22 5.81 -6.81
C LEU A 51 3.53 5.02 -8.10
N PRO A 52 3.94 5.69 -9.20
CA PRO A 52 4.26 4.98 -10.41
C PRO A 52 5.53 4.14 -10.22
N PHE A 53 5.57 2.96 -10.85
CA PHE A 53 6.83 2.21 -10.93
C PHE A 53 7.91 3.02 -11.68
N PRO A 54 9.20 2.80 -11.39
CA PRO A 54 10.30 3.40 -12.14
C PRO A 54 10.19 3.14 -13.65
N LYS A 55 10.65 4.10 -14.46
CA LYS A 55 10.53 4.03 -15.93
C LYS A 55 11.22 2.81 -16.53
N ASP A 56 12.30 2.35 -15.90
CA ASP A 56 13.10 1.19 -16.29
C ASP A 56 12.77 -0.05 -15.46
N ASN A 57 11.56 -0.13 -14.89
CA ASN A 57 11.10 -1.28 -14.13
C ASN A 57 11.19 -2.58 -14.94
N LYS A 58 11.99 -3.52 -14.44
CA LYS A 58 12.16 -4.88 -14.99
C LYS A 58 11.49 -5.95 -14.11
N LEU A 59 10.90 -5.54 -12.99
CA LEU A 59 10.26 -6.43 -12.04
C LEU A 59 8.84 -6.75 -12.51
N GLU A 60 8.47 -8.01 -12.39
CA GLU A 60 7.16 -8.50 -12.80
C GLU A 60 6.38 -9.04 -11.60
N LYS A 61 5.05 -8.88 -11.65
CA LYS A 61 4.13 -9.45 -10.65
C LYS A 61 4.53 -9.03 -9.24
N TRP A 62 4.67 -9.99 -8.32
CA TRP A 62 4.97 -9.75 -6.90
C TRP A 62 6.36 -9.14 -6.66
N TRP A 63 7.30 -9.26 -7.60
CA TRP A 63 8.64 -8.68 -7.43
C TRP A 63 8.62 -7.16 -7.35
N ASN A 64 7.56 -6.50 -7.83
CA ASN A 64 7.38 -5.06 -7.68
C ASN A 64 7.31 -4.61 -6.20
N LYS A 65 7.07 -5.52 -5.25
CA LYS A 65 7.16 -5.24 -3.82
C LYS A 65 8.56 -4.81 -3.38
N MET A 66 9.61 -5.15 -4.13
CA MET A 66 10.97 -4.71 -3.82
C MET A 66 11.10 -3.18 -3.82
N TYR A 67 10.26 -2.47 -4.58
CA TYR A 67 10.23 -1.01 -4.58
C TYR A 67 9.72 -0.39 -3.29
N LEU A 68 9.10 -1.17 -2.39
CA LEU A 68 8.72 -0.69 -1.06
C LEU A 68 9.95 -0.35 -0.20
N PHE A 69 11.11 -0.91 -0.54
CA PHE A 69 12.39 -0.68 0.14
C PHE A 69 13.32 0.26 -0.64
N ASP A 70 12.84 0.85 -1.75
CA ASP A 70 13.62 1.79 -2.55
C ASP A 70 13.25 3.22 -2.14
N ASP A 71 14.20 3.90 -1.49
CA ASP A 71 14.06 5.29 -1.05
C ASP A 71 13.82 6.28 -2.22
N ASN A 72 14.08 5.87 -3.47
CA ASN A 72 13.73 6.70 -4.63
C ASN A 72 12.26 6.57 -5.04
N VAL A 73 11.57 5.51 -4.61
CA VAL A 73 10.16 5.24 -4.91
C VAL A 73 9.29 5.57 -3.70
N VAL A 74 9.59 4.96 -2.55
CA VAL A 74 8.91 5.21 -1.29
C VAL A 74 9.74 6.22 -0.49
N ARG A 75 9.33 7.49 -0.57
CA ARG A 75 10.06 8.64 0.03
C ARG A 75 9.41 9.17 1.28
N GLN A 76 8.22 8.67 1.62
CA GLN A 76 7.45 9.20 2.72
C GLN A 76 8.16 8.84 4.03
N THR A 77 8.26 9.83 4.90
CA THR A 77 8.80 9.66 6.24
C THR A 77 7.72 9.20 7.20
N GLY A 78 8.11 8.46 8.24
CA GLY A 78 7.21 7.94 9.27
C GLY A 78 6.97 6.44 9.13
N GLU A 79 6.06 5.93 9.94
CA GLU A 79 5.73 4.51 9.98
C GLU A 79 4.99 4.06 8.72
N ASN A 80 5.43 2.92 8.19
CA ASN A 80 4.95 2.35 6.95
C ASN A 80 4.32 0.98 7.21
N LEU A 81 3.08 0.79 6.78
CA LEU A 81 2.37 -0.49 6.80
C LEU A 81 2.15 -0.97 5.37
N PHE A 82 2.48 -2.22 5.07
CA PHE A 82 2.16 -2.83 3.77
C PHE A 82 1.01 -3.82 3.91
N LEU A 83 0.04 -3.75 2.99
CA LEU A 83 -1.07 -4.70 2.87
C LEU A 83 -1.14 -5.26 1.44
N ASP A 84 -1.17 -6.58 1.32
CA ASP A 84 -1.39 -7.24 0.02
C ASP A 84 -2.86 -7.05 -0.44
N LEU A 85 -3.12 -7.24 -1.73
CA LEU A 85 -4.46 -7.09 -2.32
C LEU A 85 -5.39 -8.28 -2.06
N ASP A 86 -4.86 -9.38 -1.52
CA ASP A 86 -5.60 -10.59 -1.18
C ASP A 86 -5.85 -10.76 0.33
N VAL A 87 -5.65 -9.70 1.11
CA VAL A 87 -5.99 -9.68 2.54
C VAL A 87 -7.41 -9.19 2.79
N ILE A 88 -7.98 -9.59 3.93
CA ILE A 88 -9.26 -9.10 4.43
C ILE A 88 -9.07 -8.62 5.86
N ILE A 89 -9.38 -7.35 6.11
CA ILE A 89 -9.42 -6.79 7.46
C ILE A 89 -10.80 -7.06 8.05
N GLN A 90 -10.86 -7.78 9.17
CA GLN A 90 -12.13 -8.22 9.78
C GLN A 90 -12.50 -7.43 11.04
N LYS A 91 -11.55 -6.72 11.63
CA LYS A 91 -11.68 -5.97 12.89
C LYS A 91 -10.79 -4.75 12.83
N ASN A 92 -11.01 -3.84 13.76
CA ASN A 92 -10.09 -2.73 14.01
C ASN A 92 -8.65 -3.24 14.18
N ILE A 93 -7.69 -2.53 13.60
CA ILE A 93 -6.25 -2.88 13.62
C ILE A 93 -5.40 -1.77 14.23
N ASP A 94 -5.98 -0.92 15.07
CA ASP A 94 -5.26 0.19 15.72
C ASP A 94 -4.06 -0.30 16.54
N ASP A 95 -4.14 -1.50 17.10
CA ASP A 95 -3.01 -2.12 17.82
C ASP A 95 -1.80 -2.39 16.91
N ILE A 96 -2.02 -2.64 15.61
CA ILE A 96 -0.94 -2.80 14.61
C ILE A 96 -0.46 -1.43 14.14
N VAL A 97 -1.40 -0.51 13.93
CA VAL A 97 -1.11 0.84 13.42
C VAL A 97 -0.31 1.67 14.42
N ASN A 98 -0.61 1.56 15.71
CA ASN A 98 0.06 2.28 16.78
C ASN A 98 1.22 1.49 17.41
N PHE A 99 1.58 0.35 16.82
CA PHE A 99 2.72 -0.43 17.29
C PHE A 99 4.01 0.26 16.86
N ASP A 100 4.88 0.60 17.83
CA ASP A 100 6.24 1.06 17.55
C ASP A 100 7.12 -0.17 17.28
N PRO A 101 7.57 -0.38 16.03
CA PRO A 101 8.39 -1.53 15.68
C PRO A 101 9.85 -1.40 16.16
N GLU A 102 10.25 -0.23 16.67
CA GLU A 102 11.65 0.14 16.90
C GLU A 102 12.51 -0.09 15.63
N ASP A 103 13.83 -0.24 15.76
CA ASP A 103 14.74 -0.65 14.67
C ASP A 103 14.77 -2.18 14.47
N CYS A 104 13.67 -2.86 14.77
CA CYS A 104 13.56 -4.31 14.60
C CYS A 104 12.96 -4.63 13.23
N LEU A 105 13.67 -5.42 12.42
CA LEU A 105 13.02 -6.16 11.34
C LEU A 105 12.03 -7.14 12.00
N CYS A 106 10.73 -6.84 11.96
CA CYS A 106 9.71 -7.83 12.22
C CYS A 106 9.73 -8.94 11.17
#